data_AF-A0A934K5Q0-F1
#
_entry.id   AF-A0A934K5Q0-F1
#
_cell.length_a   1.000
_cell.length_b   1.000
_cell.length_c   1.000
_cell.angle_alpha   90.00
_cell.angle_beta   90.00
_cell.angle_gamma   90.00
#
_symmetry.space_group_name_H-M   'P 1'
#
loop_
_entity.id
_entity.type
_entity.pdbx_description
1 polymer ?
#
loop_
_entity_poly.entity_id
_entity_poly.type
_entity_poly.pdbx_seq_one_letter_code
_entity_poly.pdbx_strand_id
1 'polypeptide(L)' 'MIMTMRHHRVPANQLAEVTRRVDTDWIETVRRLPGFVSAYAVRLADEQLTFGRHSST' A
#
# COMPACT_ATOMS: atom_id res chain seq x y z
N MET A 1 11.78 -13.89 -6.50
CA MET A 1 10.73 -12.84 -6.57
C MET A 1 9.71 -13.12 -5.48
N ILE A 2 9.47 -12.16 -4.59
CA ILE A 2 8.58 -12.29 -3.42
C ILE A 2 7.49 -11.22 -3.53
N MET A 3 6.25 -11.63 -3.29
CA MET A 3 5.10 -10.73 -3.20
C MET A 3 4.58 -10.73 -1.76
N THR A 4 4.38 -9.54 -1.21
CA THR A 4 3.73 -9.37 0.10
C THR A 4 2.47 -8.55 -0.08
N MET A 5 1.33 -9.09 0.37
CA MET A 5 0.07 -8.37 0.46
C MET A 5 -0.34 -8.21 1.93
N ARG A 6 -0.88 -7.03 2.28
CA ARG A 6 -1.44 -6.75 3.61
C ARG A 6 -2.82 -6.12 3.46
N HIS A 7 -3.79 -6.67 4.18
CA HIS A 7 -5.15 -6.16 4.21
C HIS A 7 -5.40 -5.41 5.51
N HIS A 8 -5.95 -4.21 5.40
CA HIS A 8 -6.28 -3.36 6.53
C HIS A 8 -7.76 -2.99 6.47
N ARG A 9 -8.41 -3.09 7.63
CA ARG A 9 -9.72 -2.46 7.83
C ARG A 9 -9.49 -1.00 8.21
N VAL A 10 -10.06 -0.08 7.45
CA VAL A 10 -9.94 1.36 7.64
C VAL A 10 -11.34 1.93 7.83
N PRO A 11 -11.63 2.60 8.94
CA PRO A 11 -12.92 3.27 9.13
C PRO A 11 -13.21 4.25 7.99
N ALA A 12 -14.46 4.32 7.53
CA ALA A 12 -14.85 5.13 6.38
C ALA A 12 -14.44 6.62 6.52
N ASN A 13 -14.48 7.16 7.73
CA ASN A 13 -14.08 8.55 8.02
C ASN A 13 -12.57 8.81 7.91
N GLN A 14 -11.74 7.77 7.91
CA GLN A 14 -10.28 7.87 7.80
C GLN A 14 -9.76 7.46 6.42
N LEU A 15 -10.60 6.83 5.59
CA LEU A 15 -10.16 6.24 4.34
C LEU A 15 -9.55 7.25 3.37
N ALA A 16 -10.15 8.45 3.27
CA ALA A 16 -9.64 9.52 2.42
C ALA A 16 -8.23 9.98 2.87
N GLU A 17 -8.03 10.12 4.18
CA GLU A 17 -6.74 10.52 4.74
C GLU A 17 -5.68 9.43 4.53
N VAL A 18 -6.01 8.17 4.80
CA VAL A 18 -5.10 7.04 4.58
C VAL A 18 -4.71 6.95 3.11
N THR A 19 -5.67 7.07 2.20
CA THR A 19 -5.40 7.05 0.75
C THR A 19 -4.46 8.19 0.34
N ARG A 20 -4.68 9.41 0.85
CA ARG A 20 -3.79 10.55 0.61
C ARG A 20 -2.37 10.30 1.11
N ARG A 21 -2.21 9.77 2.32
CA ARG A 21 -0.87 9.47 2.89
C ARG A 21 -0.13 8.42 2.09
N VAL A 22 -0.86 7.45 1.56
CA VAL A 22 -0.30 6.38 0.73
C VAL A 22 0.24 6.91 -0.58
N ASP A 23 -0.52 7.81 -1.21
CA ASP A 23 -0.14 8.48 -2.46
C ASP A 23 1.05 9.43 -2.28
N THR A 24 1.08 10.20 -1.19
CA THR A 24 2.09 11.24 -0.99
C THR A 24 3.44 10.72 -0.46
N ASP A 25 3.45 9.73 0.44
CA ASP A 25 4.66 9.43 1.24
C ASP A 25 5.04 7.95 1.25
N TRP A 26 4.06 7.05 1.39
CA TRP A 26 4.35 5.62 1.54
C TRP A 26 4.93 5.01 0.26
N ILE A 27 4.38 5.32 -0.92
CA ILE A 27 4.89 4.79 -2.19
C ILE A 27 6.36 5.18 -2.39
N GLU A 28 6.71 6.44 -2.12
CA GLU A 28 8.08 6.94 -2.27
C GLU A 28 9.04 6.30 -1.27
N THR A 29 8.57 6.03 -0.05
CA THR A 29 9.33 5.28 0.96
C THR A 29 9.59 3.84 0.50
N VAL A 30 8.56 3.14 0.02
CA VAL A 30 8.67 1.74 -0.41
C VAL A 30 9.53 1.57 -1.65
N ARG A 31 9.51 2.54 -2.57
CA ARG A 31 10.36 2.58 -3.78
C ARG A 31 11.85 2.59 -3.46
N ARG A 32 12.26 3.12 -2.30
CA ARG A 32 13.66 3.21 -1.87
C ARG A 32 14.17 1.93 -1.20
N LEU A 33 13.31 0.94 -0.96
CA LEU A 33 13.72 -0.30 -0.30
C LEU A 33 14.55 -1.17 -1.26
N PRO A 34 15.62 -1.82 -0.77
CA PRO A 34 16.40 -2.76 -1.58
C PRO A 34 15.52 -3.85 -2.19
N GLY A 35 15.80 -4.16 -3.45
CA GLY A 35 15.05 -5.17 -4.20
C GLY A 35 13.64 -4.76 -4.58
N PHE A 36 13.23 -3.48 -4.43
CA PHE A 36 11.93 -3.00 -4.88
C PHE A 36 11.72 -3.25 -6.38
N VAL A 37 10.57 -3.84 -6.72
CA VAL A 37 10.13 -4.02 -8.12
C VAL A 37 8.88 -3.19 -8.37
N SER A 38 7.86 -3.34 -7.53
CA SER A 38 6.61 -2.59 -7.63
C SER A 38 5.89 -2.54 -6.28
N ALA A 39 4.99 -1.57 -6.12
CA ALA A 39 4.03 -1.53 -5.02
C ALA A 39 2.72 -0.90 -5.51
N TYR A 40 1.63 -1.28 -4.86
CA TYR A 40 0.30 -0.78 -5.16
C TYR A 40 -0.56 -0.73 -3.89
N ALA A 41 -1.56 0.14 -3.89
CA ALA A 41 -2.59 0.19 -2.88
C ALA A 41 -3.97 0.18 -3.56
N VAL A 42 -4.88 -0.67 -3.11
CA VAL A 42 -6.21 -0.84 -3.71
C VAL A 42 -7.27 -0.80 -2.64
N ARG A 43 -8.30 0.02 -2.85
CA ARG A 43 -9.54 -0.03 -2.07
C ARG A 43 -10.39 -1.19 -2.59
N LEU A 44 -10.68 -2.17 -1.74
CA LEU A 44 -11.49 -3.34 -2.11
C LEU A 44 -12.97 -3.17 -1.73
N ALA A 45 -13.26 -2.40 -0.68
CA ALA A 45 -14.60 -2.10 -0.18
C ALA A 45 -14.60 -0.77 0.58
N ASP A 46 -15.76 -0.33 1.09
CA ASP A 46 -15.90 0.94 1.80
C ASP A 46 -14.97 1.09 3.01
N GLU A 47 -14.54 -0.02 3.62
CA GLU A 47 -13.68 -0.03 4.79
C GLU A 47 -12.44 -0.92 4.65
N GLN A 48 -12.04 -1.28 3.43
CA GLN A 48 -10.93 -2.20 3.22
C GLN A 48 -9.91 -1.67 2.21
N LEU A 49 -8.65 -1.60 2.66
CA LEU A 49 -7.52 -1.19 1.86
C LEU A 49 -6.47 -2.32 1.85
N THR A 50 -5.95 -2.62 0.67
CA THR A 50 -4.93 -3.65 0.46
C THR A 50 -3.66 -3.01 -0.06
N PHE A 51 -2.53 -3.32 0.58
CA PHE A 51 -1.20 -2.92 0.14
C PHE A 51 -0.45 -4.11 -0.43
N GLY A 52 0.07 -3.99 -1.65
CA GLY A 52 0.94 -4.97 -2.27
C GLY A 52 2.35 -4.41 -2.49
N ARG A 53 3.38 -5.25 -2.31
CA ARG A 53 4.76 -4.95 -2.69
C ARG A 53 5.39 -6.18 -3.32
N HIS A 54 6.03 -6.00 -4.47
CA HIS A 54 6.91 -6.97 -5.10
C HIS A 54 8.36 -6.61 -4.81
N SER A 55 9.15 -7.60 -4.45
CA SER A 55 10.59 -7.46 -4.31
C SER A 55 11.36 -8.63 -4.94
N SER A 56 12.53 -8.34 -5.51
CA SER A 56 13.54 -9.33 -5.85
C SER A 56 14.55 -9.42 -4.71
N THR A 57 15.03 -10.64 -4.45
CA THR A 57 16.18 -10.90 -3.58
C THR A 57 17.47 -10.45 -4.26
#